data_AF-A0A2Z3GTL7-F1
#
_entry.id   AF-A0A2Z3GTL7-F1
#
_cell.length_a   1.000
_cell.length_b   1.000
_cell.length_c   1.000
_cell.angle_alpha   90.00
_cell.angle_beta   90.00
_cell.angle_gamma   90.00
#
_symmetry.space_group_name_H-M   'P 1'
#
loop_
_entity.id
_entity.type
_entity.pdbx_description
1 polymer ?
#
loop_
_entity_poly.entity_id
_entity_poly.type
_entity_poly.pdbx_seq_one_letter_code
_entity_poly.pdbx_strand_id
1 'polypeptide(L)'
;MRYLLLLAVLGALLPARAWAQASPGPDTILRLDGQEIQGRVVVLTPTQLRYLPAAPAPPDTLALPVAEVFLVRYANGTKEVLHPEVAAGGPADVLPGLDAGQRLGLGRRDAWAHYTDHGPYWGTLGATLYGGPVFGIIAPAVISGAAVKERNFRAPAPALLADPDYLRGYQDQANRSKRQRTWAGYGTGVGVWVVLIAALLASTLN
;
A
#
# COMPACT_ATOMS: atom_id res chain seq x y z
N MET A 1 6.99 83.61 25.80
CA MET A 1 6.52 82.52 26.69
C MET A 1 5.79 81.53 25.81
N ARG A 2 6.47 80.45 25.42
CA ARG A 2 6.33 79.10 26.01
C ARG A 2 5.16 78.33 25.37
N TYR A 3 5.58 77.46 24.44
CA TYR A 3 4.97 76.22 23.97
C TYR A 3 3.84 76.35 22.93
N LEU A 4 3.92 75.81 21.71
CA LEU A 4 4.41 74.52 21.13
C LEU A 4 3.19 73.70 20.65
N LEU A 5 3.34 73.07 19.48
CA LEU A 5 2.54 71.96 18.91
C LEU A 5 1.28 72.43 18.15
N LEU A 6 1.10 72.21 16.85
CA LEU A 6 1.25 70.96 16.10
C LEU A 6 1.58 71.23 14.61
N LEU A 7 2.56 70.48 14.10
CA LEU A 7 2.98 70.43 12.70
C LEU A 7 3.10 68.94 12.32
N ALA A 8 2.77 68.63 11.07
CA ALA A 8 3.15 67.43 10.31
C ALA A 8 2.37 66.12 10.55
N VAL A 9 1.43 65.84 9.64
CA VAL A 9 1.01 64.47 9.30
C VAL A 9 0.81 64.38 7.78
N LEU A 10 1.89 64.11 7.04
CA LEU A 10 1.82 63.41 5.75
C LEU A 10 3.24 63.02 5.29
N GLY A 11 3.59 61.76 5.42
CA GLY A 11 4.82 61.23 4.82
C GLY A 11 5.47 60.13 5.66
N ALA A 12 5.44 58.91 5.12
CA ALA A 12 6.36 57.78 5.35
C ALA A 12 5.62 56.46 5.65
N LEU A 13 5.27 55.73 4.59
CA LEU A 13 5.09 54.28 4.64
C LEU A 13 6.04 53.67 3.61
N LEU A 14 7.29 53.47 4.02
CA LEU A 14 8.25 52.60 3.35
C LEU A 14 8.43 51.36 4.23
N PRO A 15 8.24 50.13 3.71
CA PRO A 15 8.51 48.92 4.49
C PRO A 15 10.01 48.77 4.72
N ALA A 16 10.39 48.61 5.99
CA ALA A 16 11.74 48.28 6.39
C ALA A 16 12.15 46.94 5.75
N ARG A 17 13.02 47.00 4.74
CA ARG A 17 13.82 45.84 4.30
C ARG A 17 14.78 45.50 5.44
N ALA A 18 14.49 44.43 6.18
CA ALA A 18 15.45 43.84 7.11
C ALA A 18 16.61 43.26 6.28
N TRP A 19 17.78 43.88 6.38
CA TRP A 19 19.02 43.31 5.88
C TRP A 19 19.41 42.20 6.87
N ALA A 20 19.15 40.94 6.50
CA ALA A 20 19.67 39.80 7.25
C ALA A 20 21.20 39.82 7.14
N GLN A 21 21.88 40.13 8.25
CA GLN A 21 23.33 40.05 8.34
C GLN A 21 23.76 38.58 8.16
N ALA A 22 24.54 38.30 7.13
CA ALA A 22 25.22 37.03 6.97
C ALA A 22 26.32 36.92 8.04
N SER A 23 26.11 36.06 9.03
CA SER A 23 27.16 35.72 10.01
C SER A 23 28.29 34.94 9.33
N PRO A 24 29.57 35.32 9.52
CA PRO A 24 30.70 34.55 9.03
C PRO A 24 31.01 33.41 10.01
N GLY A 25 30.62 32.18 9.66
CA GLY A 25 30.98 30.97 10.38
C GLY A 25 30.97 29.75 9.46
N PRO A 26 31.65 28.65 9.81
CA PRO A 26 31.53 27.39 9.09
C PRO A 26 30.16 26.76 9.36
N ASP A 27 29.50 26.22 8.32
CA ASP A 27 28.33 25.36 8.51
C ASP A 27 28.80 23.96 8.91
N THR A 28 28.00 23.25 9.70
CA THR A 28 28.29 21.87 10.12
C THR A 28 27.31 20.93 9.44
N ILE A 29 27.84 20.04 8.61
CA ILE A 29 27.10 18.99 7.90
C ILE A 29 27.30 17.69 8.68
N LEU A 30 26.24 17.20 9.31
CA LEU A 30 26.23 15.92 10.01
C LEU A 30 25.73 14.83 9.06
N ARG A 31 26.56 13.82 8.85
CA ARG A 31 26.25 12.65 8.03
C ARG A 31 25.51 11.57 8.84
N LEU A 32 24.86 10.64 8.15
CA LEU A 32 24.16 9.50 8.77
C LEU A 32 25.09 8.56 9.55
N ASP A 33 26.37 8.49 9.17
CA ASP A 33 27.41 7.71 9.85
C ASP A 33 27.91 8.39 11.15
N GLY A 34 27.36 9.56 11.49
CA GLY A 34 27.78 10.36 12.64
C GLY A 34 29.03 11.21 12.38
N GLN A 35 29.56 11.23 11.16
CA GLN A 35 30.68 12.10 10.82
C GLN A 35 30.22 13.56 10.66
N GLU A 36 30.98 14.47 11.26
CA GLU A 36 30.78 15.90 11.14
C GLU A 36 31.75 16.48 10.12
N ILE A 37 31.21 17.13 9.09
CA ILE A 37 31.98 17.85 8.07
C ILE A 37 31.77 19.34 8.29
N GLN A 38 32.87 20.06 8.49
CA GLN A 38 32.88 21.52 8.57
C GLN A 38 33.07 22.10 7.16
N GLY A 39 32.10 22.85 6.67
CA GLY A 39 32.16 23.41 5.32
C GLY A 39 30.98 24.31 5.03
N ARG A 40 31.14 25.27 4.12
CA ARG A 40 30.07 26.18 3.71
C ARG A 40 29.21 25.50 2.64
N VAL A 41 27.89 25.46 2.83
CA VAL A 41 26.98 24.93 1.81
C VAL A 41 26.84 25.95 0.68
N VAL A 42 27.12 25.54 -0.56
CA VAL A 42 27.08 26.41 -1.74
C VAL A 42 25.75 26.23 -2.49
N VAL A 43 25.33 24.97 -2.70
CA VAL A 43 24.07 24.65 -3.37
C VAL A 43 23.45 23.41 -2.71
N LEU A 44 22.17 23.49 -2.38
CA LEU A 44 21.35 22.35 -1.96
C LEU A 44 20.34 22.05 -3.07
N THR A 45 20.46 20.89 -3.73
CA THR A 45 19.42 20.34 -4.61
C THR A 45 18.79 19.10 -3.94
N PRO A 46 17.61 18.62 -4.37
CA PRO A 46 16.98 17.44 -3.79
C PRO A 46 17.84 16.16 -3.87
N THR A 47 18.83 16.13 -4.76
CA THR A 47 19.67 14.96 -5.02
C THR A 47 21.11 15.12 -4.54
N GLN A 48 21.64 16.35 -4.48
CA GLN A 48 23.04 16.61 -4.17
C GLN A 48 23.22 17.89 -3.35
N LEU A 49 24.03 17.77 -2.29
CA LEU A 49 24.55 18.88 -1.51
C LEU A 49 25.97 19.20 -1.99
N ARG A 50 26.18 20.42 -2.48
CA ARG A 50 27.50 20.92 -2.84
C ARG A 50 28.02 21.83 -1.74
N TYR A 51 29.18 21.50 -1.18
CA TYR A 51 29.79 22.25 -0.09
C TYR A 51 31.26 22.56 -0.38
N LEU A 52 31.74 23.64 0.23
CA LEU A 52 33.14 24.04 0.23
C LEU A 52 33.74 23.69 1.60
N PRO A 53 34.69 22.75 1.68
CA PRO A 53 35.25 22.31 2.95
C PRO A 53 36.04 23.44 3.64
N ALA A 54 36.03 23.47 4.98
CA ALA A 54 36.87 24.39 5.72
C ALA A 54 38.37 24.02 5.55
N ALA A 55 39.25 25.03 5.52
CA ALA A 55 40.70 24.83 5.44
C ALA A 55 41.17 23.82 6.50
N PRO A 56 42.11 22.90 6.18
CA PRO A 56 43.18 23.03 5.18
C PRO A 56 42.91 22.34 3.84
N ALA A 57 41.68 21.93 3.54
CA ALA A 57 41.35 21.26 2.29
C ALA A 57 41.39 22.20 1.07
N PRO A 58 41.69 21.68 -0.15
CA PRO A 58 41.66 22.47 -1.38
C PRO A 58 40.32 23.18 -1.59
N PRO A 59 40.27 24.36 -2.23
CA PRO A 59 39.06 25.15 -2.42
C PRO A 59 38.06 24.54 -3.44
N ASP A 60 38.19 23.25 -3.74
CA ASP A 60 37.33 22.55 -4.68
C ASP A 60 35.96 22.29 -4.06
N THR A 61 34.91 22.53 -4.85
CA THR A 61 33.53 22.24 -4.42
C THR A 61 33.31 20.74 -4.41
N LEU A 62 33.08 20.16 -3.23
CA LEU A 62 32.78 18.74 -3.08
C LEU A 62 31.26 18.53 -3.15
N ALA A 63 30.85 17.44 -3.80
CA ALA A 63 29.46 17.02 -3.89
C ALA A 63 29.23 15.82 -2.97
N LEU A 64 28.21 15.91 -2.13
CA LEU A 64 27.75 14.85 -1.25
C LEU A 64 26.29 14.53 -1.59
N PRO A 65 25.90 13.27 -1.76
CA PRO A 65 24.49 12.94 -1.95
C PRO A 65 23.68 13.33 -0.71
N VAL A 66 22.52 13.97 -0.91
CA VAL A 66 21.63 14.38 0.21
C VAL A 66 21.22 13.18 1.06
N ALA A 67 21.13 11.99 0.46
CA ALA A 67 20.83 10.75 1.16
C ALA A 67 21.84 10.37 2.26
N GLU A 68 23.06 10.90 2.23
CA GLU A 68 24.09 10.65 3.25
C GLU A 68 24.13 11.72 4.34
N VAL A 69 23.36 12.80 4.20
CA VAL A 69 23.33 13.93 5.12
C VAL A 69 22.11 13.84 6.01
N PHE A 70 22.32 13.86 7.31
CA PHE A 70 21.26 13.80 8.31
C PHE A 70 20.80 15.20 8.73
N LEU A 71 21.75 16.12 8.93
CA LEU A 71 21.46 17.45 9.44
C LEU A 71 22.47 18.46 8.92
N VAL A 72 21.97 19.59 8.43
CA VAL A 72 22.79 20.76 8.13
C VAL A 72 22.51 21.81 9.21
N ARG A 73 23.55 22.19 9.96
CA ARG A 73 23.51 23.32 10.89
C ARG A 73 24.20 24.51 10.24
N TYR A 74 23.41 25.51 9.90
CA TYR A 74 23.91 26.73 9.29
C TYR A 74 24.51 27.69 10.34
N ALA A 75 25.46 28.51 9.93
CA ALA A 75 26.12 29.50 10.80
C ALA A 75 25.16 30.57 11.38
N ASN A 76 23.97 30.75 10.79
CA ASN A 76 22.90 31.62 11.28
C ASN A 76 22.05 30.98 12.41
N GLY A 77 22.38 29.75 12.82
CA GLY A 77 21.65 29.01 13.85
C GLY A 77 20.42 28.24 13.35
N THR A 78 20.06 28.35 12.07
CA THR A 78 19.00 27.51 11.50
C THR A 78 19.49 26.09 11.28
N LYS A 79 18.62 25.12 11.55
CA LYS A 79 18.89 23.69 11.37
C LYS A 79 17.94 23.16 10.31
N GLU A 80 18.48 22.45 9.35
CA GLU A 80 17.71 21.72 8.35
C GLU A 80 17.98 20.23 8.56
N VAL A 81 16.94 19.51 9.01
CA VAL A 81 16.99 18.06 9.14
C VAL A 81 16.66 17.50 7.76
N LEU A 82 17.68 16.97 7.08
CA LEU A 82 17.49 16.27 5.83
C LEU A 82 17.12 14.84 6.22
N HIS A 83 15.82 14.60 6.32
CA HIS A 83 15.34 13.22 6.29
C HIS A 83 15.64 12.73 4.88
N PRO A 84 16.49 11.70 4.69
CA PRO A 84 16.46 10.99 3.42
C PRO A 84 15.00 10.58 3.26
N GLU A 85 14.34 11.16 2.27
CA GLU A 85 13.10 10.60 1.79
C GLU A 85 13.50 9.23 1.30
N VAL A 86 13.32 8.24 2.17
CA VAL A 86 13.31 6.83 1.82
C VAL A 86 12.32 6.79 0.69
N ALA A 87 12.84 6.76 -0.55
CA ALA A 87 12.07 6.69 -1.76
C ALA A 87 10.92 5.76 -1.46
N ALA A 88 9.69 6.30 -1.46
CA ALA A 88 8.52 5.67 -0.87
C ALA A 88 8.49 4.19 -1.26
N GLY A 89 9.04 3.37 -0.37
CA GLY A 89 9.07 1.94 -0.51
C GLY A 89 7.68 1.54 -0.14
N GLY A 90 6.80 1.49 -1.14
CA GLY A 90 5.70 0.53 -1.09
C GLY A 90 6.24 -0.82 -0.64
N PRO A 91 5.39 -1.67 -0.03
CA PRO A 91 5.83 -2.95 0.53
C PRO A 91 6.80 -3.62 -0.44
N ALA A 92 7.98 -4.01 0.05
CA ALA A 92 9.07 -4.57 -0.75
C ALA A 92 8.49 -5.42 -1.88
N ASP A 93 8.75 -5.05 -3.13
CA ASP A 93 8.07 -5.63 -4.29
C ASP A 93 8.21 -7.17 -4.23
N VAL A 94 7.14 -7.84 -3.83
CA VAL A 94 7.13 -9.27 -3.53
C VAL A 94 7.25 -10.09 -4.82
N LEU A 95 6.97 -9.45 -5.97
CA LEU A 95 6.97 -10.03 -7.30
C LEU A 95 7.80 -9.15 -8.26
N PRO A 96 9.13 -9.05 -8.03
CA PRO A 96 9.99 -8.16 -8.81
C PRO A 96 10.00 -8.55 -10.28
N GLY A 97 9.83 -7.55 -11.15
CA GLY A 97 9.88 -7.73 -12.60
C GLY A 97 8.61 -8.29 -13.26
N LEU A 98 7.54 -8.53 -12.50
CA LEU A 98 6.22 -8.85 -13.08
C LEU A 98 5.37 -7.59 -13.25
N ASP A 99 4.70 -7.47 -14.40
CA ASP A 99 3.66 -6.46 -14.62
C ASP A 99 2.35 -6.82 -13.89
N ALA A 100 1.42 -5.85 -13.78
CA ALA A 100 0.15 -6.02 -13.08
C ALA A 100 -0.71 -7.17 -13.65
N GLY A 101 -0.73 -7.34 -14.98
CA GLY A 101 -1.48 -8.40 -15.64
C GLY A 101 -0.90 -9.79 -15.35
N GLN A 102 0.43 -9.90 -15.30
CA GLN A 102 1.14 -11.12 -14.95
C GLN A 102 0.93 -11.48 -13.46
N ARG A 103 0.95 -10.50 -12.55
CA ARG A 103 0.63 -10.69 -11.12
C ARG A 103 -0.80 -11.20 -10.93
N LEU A 104 -1.77 -10.58 -11.62
CA LEU A 104 -3.16 -11.05 -11.68
C LEU A 104 -3.28 -12.49 -12.19
N GLY A 105 -2.59 -12.81 -13.29
CA GLY A 105 -2.58 -14.14 -13.88
C GLY A 105 -1.96 -15.19 -12.97
N LEU A 106 -0.89 -14.83 -12.25
CA LEU A 106 -0.26 -15.68 -11.24
C LEU A 106 -1.24 -15.96 -10.09
N GLY A 107 -1.86 -14.93 -9.51
CA GLY A 107 -2.85 -15.10 -8.45
C GLY A 107 -4.01 -16.02 -8.84
N ARG A 108 -4.51 -15.91 -10.09
CA ARG A 108 -5.54 -16.82 -10.62
C ARG A 108 -5.06 -18.27 -10.71
N ARG A 109 -3.86 -18.51 -11.23
CA ARG A 109 -3.29 -19.87 -11.35
C ARG A 109 -3.09 -20.50 -9.97
N ASP A 110 -2.55 -19.75 -9.03
CA ASP A 110 -2.31 -20.22 -7.68
C ASP A 110 -3.63 -20.49 -6.94
N ALA A 111 -4.63 -19.63 -7.08
CA ALA A 111 -5.96 -19.89 -6.53
C ALA A 111 -6.56 -21.17 -7.11
N TRP A 112 -6.41 -21.43 -8.41
CA TRP A 112 -6.90 -22.66 -9.02
C TRP A 112 -6.24 -23.91 -8.41
N ALA A 113 -4.92 -23.86 -8.18
CA ALA A 113 -4.17 -24.99 -7.60
C ALA A 113 -4.41 -25.18 -6.09
N HIS A 114 -4.59 -24.09 -5.34
CA HIS A 114 -4.54 -24.14 -3.87
C HIS A 114 -5.88 -23.88 -3.17
N TYR A 115 -6.89 -23.34 -3.85
CA TYR A 115 -8.22 -23.12 -3.25
C TYR A 115 -9.03 -24.42 -3.17
N THR A 116 -8.96 -25.08 -2.01
CA THR A 116 -9.51 -26.42 -1.76
C THR A 116 -10.68 -26.45 -0.79
N ASP A 117 -11.38 -25.33 -0.59
CA ASP A 117 -12.55 -25.28 0.31
C ASP A 117 -13.77 -26.02 -0.29
N HIS A 118 -14.23 -27.07 0.41
CA HIS A 118 -15.39 -27.88 0.04
C HIS A 118 -16.64 -27.54 0.86
N GLY A 119 -16.53 -26.66 1.87
CA GLY A 119 -17.65 -26.25 2.71
C GLY A 119 -18.86 -25.74 1.90
N PRO A 120 -18.68 -24.91 0.85
CA PRO A 120 -19.78 -24.45 0.02
C PRO A 120 -20.56 -25.57 -0.69
N TYR A 121 -19.89 -26.66 -1.08
CA TYR A 121 -20.55 -27.82 -1.70
C TYR A 121 -21.40 -28.58 -0.69
N TRP A 122 -20.80 -28.96 0.44
CA TRP A 122 -21.50 -29.75 1.46
C TRP A 122 -22.63 -28.97 2.13
N GLY A 123 -22.45 -27.66 2.32
CA GLY A 123 -23.49 -26.79 2.84
C GLY A 123 -24.73 -26.72 1.95
N THR A 124 -24.56 -26.57 0.63
CA THR A 124 -25.70 -26.54 -0.29
C THR A 124 -26.33 -27.90 -0.53
N LEU A 125 -25.52 -28.96 -0.60
CA LEU A 125 -26.03 -30.33 -0.69
C LEU A 125 -26.91 -30.64 0.52
N GLY A 126 -26.42 -30.43 1.74
CA GLY A 126 -27.18 -30.69 2.97
C GLY A 126 -28.47 -29.87 3.04
N ALA A 127 -28.41 -28.58 2.70
CA ALA A 127 -29.60 -27.73 2.65
C ALA A 127 -30.64 -28.22 1.63
N THR A 128 -30.20 -28.72 0.48
CA THR A 128 -31.09 -29.24 -0.58
C THR A 128 -31.70 -30.59 -0.20
N LEU A 129 -30.92 -31.47 0.43
CA LEU A 129 -31.43 -32.75 0.93
C LEU A 129 -32.48 -32.53 2.03
N TYR A 130 -32.25 -31.58 2.93
CA TYR A 130 -33.20 -31.28 4.01
C TYR A 130 -34.42 -30.48 3.55
N GLY A 131 -34.22 -29.40 2.80
CA GLY A 131 -35.27 -28.47 2.38
C GLY A 131 -36.01 -28.88 1.10
N GLY A 132 -35.56 -29.94 0.42
CA GLY A 132 -36.07 -30.29 -0.90
C GLY A 132 -35.51 -29.41 -2.02
N PRO A 133 -35.75 -29.76 -3.30
CA PRO A 133 -35.21 -29.04 -4.44
C PRO A 133 -35.76 -27.60 -4.56
N VAL A 134 -37.02 -27.36 -4.16
CA VAL A 134 -37.67 -26.05 -4.30
C VAL A 134 -37.10 -25.03 -3.30
N PHE A 135 -37.00 -25.39 -2.02
CA PHE A 135 -36.47 -24.48 -1.00
C PHE A 135 -34.94 -24.53 -0.89
N GLY A 136 -34.33 -25.64 -1.31
CA GLY A 136 -32.89 -25.87 -1.30
C GLY A 136 -32.08 -24.87 -2.13
N ILE A 137 -32.71 -24.15 -3.08
CA ILE A 137 -32.06 -23.14 -3.92
C ILE A 137 -31.70 -21.85 -3.16
N ILE A 138 -32.30 -21.60 -1.99
CA ILE A 138 -31.99 -20.41 -1.18
C ILE A 138 -30.53 -20.45 -0.71
N ALA A 139 -30.05 -21.62 -0.26
CA ALA A 139 -28.68 -21.80 0.20
C ALA A 139 -27.61 -21.44 -0.86
N PRO A 140 -27.64 -21.98 -2.10
CA PRO A 140 -26.67 -21.61 -3.12
C PRO A 140 -26.77 -20.15 -3.53
N ALA A 141 -27.96 -19.54 -3.55
CA ALA A 141 -28.11 -18.11 -3.85
C ALA A 141 -27.36 -17.22 -2.83
N VAL A 142 -27.51 -17.51 -1.53
CA VAL A 142 -26.83 -16.75 -0.47
C VAL A 142 -25.33 -17.05 -0.44
N ILE A 143 -24.94 -18.33 -0.49
CA ILE A 143 -23.54 -18.75 -0.35
C ILE A 143 -22.70 -18.25 -1.54
N SER A 144 -23.24 -18.28 -2.76
CA SER A 144 -22.52 -17.89 -3.99
C SER A 144 -22.28 -16.39 -4.10
N GLY A 145 -23.13 -15.55 -3.48
CA GLY A 145 -23.00 -14.10 -3.49
C GLY A 145 -21.88 -13.56 -2.58
N ALA A 146 -21.59 -14.27 -1.49
CA ALA A 146 -20.57 -13.85 -0.53
C ALA A 146 -19.14 -14.11 -1.06
N ALA A 147 -18.27 -13.10 -0.95
CA ALA A 147 -16.85 -13.25 -1.24
C ALA A 147 -16.17 -14.28 -0.32
N VAL A 148 -15.16 -14.97 -0.82
CA VAL A 148 -14.25 -15.81 -0.03
C VAL A 148 -13.47 -14.89 0.90
N LYS A 149 -13.38 -15.26 2.18
CA LYS A 149 -12.64 -14.49 3.18
C LYS A 149 -11.14 -14.80 3.08
N GLU A 150 -10.29 -13.81 3.31
CA GLU A 150 -8.82 -13.95 3.19
C GLU A 150 -8.25 -15.06 4.08
N ARG A 151 -8.83 -15.30 5.26
CA ARG A 151 -8.45 -16.43 6.13
C ARG A 151 -8.60 -17.82 5.50
N ASN A 152 -9.37 -17.94 4.43
CA ASN A 152 -9.54 -19.18 3.67
C ASN A 152 -8.58 -19.26 2.46
N PHE A 153 -7.75 -18.23 2.25
CA PHE A 153 -6.72 -18.26 1.23
C PHE A 153 -5.59 -19.18 1.66
N ARG A 154 -5.10 -19.95 0.69
CA ARG A 154 -3.99 -20.88 0.85
C ARG A 154 -2.96 -20.58 -0.22
N ALA A 155 -2.57 -19.31 -0.35
CA ALA A 155 -1.54 -18.93 -1.30
C ALA A 155 -0.23 -19.68 -1.00
N PRO A 156 0.59 -20.01 -2.02
CA PRO A 156 1.85 -20.75 -1.83
C PRO A 156 2.79 -20.08 -0.82
N ALA A 157 2.82 -18.74 -0.85
CA ALA A 157 3.51 -17.92 0.12
C ALA A 157 2.56 -16.81 0.61
N PRO A 158 2.37 -16.63 1.93
CA PRO A 158 1.48 -15.61 2.48
C PRO A 158 1.83 -14.18 2.07
N ALA A 159 3.12 -13.90 1.87
CA ALA A 159 3.60 -12.58 1.43
C ALA A 159 3.03 -12.17 0.06
N LEU A 160 2.69 -13.12 -0.82
CA LEU A 160 2.10 -12.81 -2.13
C LEU A 160 0.75 -12.13 -2.01
N LEU A 161 0.01 -12.39 -0.94
CA LEU A 161 -1.29 -11.75 -0.68
C LEU A 161 -1.16 -10.26 -0.33
N ALA A 162 0.06 -9.77 -0.05
CA ALA A 162 0.32 -8.34 0.14
C ALA A 162 0.36 -7.56 -1.18
N ASP A 163 0.56 -8.24 -2.32
CA ASP A 163 0.47 -7.60 -3.64
C ASP A 163 -1.00 -7.47 -4.08
N PRO A 164 -1.50 -6.25 -4.35
CA PRO A 164 -2.92 -6.02 -4.60
C PRO A 164 -3.41 -6.65 -5.91
N ASP A 165 -2.56 -6.75 -6.93
CA ASP A 165 -2.94 -7.32 -8.22
C ASP A 165 -2.98 -8.85 -8.17
N TYR A 166 -2.00 -9.46 -7.49
CA TYR A 166 -2.01 -10.88 -7.15
C TYR A 166 -3.25 -11.23 -6.32
N LEU A 167 -3.50 -10.49 -5.24
CA LEU A 167 -4.64 -10.71 -4.34
C LEU A 167 -5.96 -10.66 -5.09
N ARG A 168 -6.15 -9.66 -5.94
CA ARG A 168 -7.34 -9.53 -6.78
C ARG A 168 -7.53 -10.75 -7.68
N GLY A 169 -6.47 -11.21 -8.33
CA GLY A 169 -6.51 -12.40 -9.19
C GLY A 169 -6.87 -13.66 -8.42
N TYR A 170 -6.27 -13.84 -7.23
CA TYR A 170 -6.54 -14.97 -6.36
C TYR A 170 -7.99 -14.97 -5.87
N GLN A 171 -8.47 -13.83 -5.36
CA GLN A 171 -9.83 -13.64 -4.87
C GLN A 171 -10.88 -13.91 -5.96
N ASP A 172 -10.67 -13.38 -7.17
CA ASP A 172 -11.58 -13.58 -8.31
C ASP A 172 -11.76 -15.07 -8.62
N GLN A 173 -10.65 -15.80 -8.72
CA GLN A 173 -10.68 -17.21 -9.05
C GLN A 173 -11.26 -18.05 -7.90
N ALA A 174 -10.88 -17.76 -6.65
CA ALA A 174 -11.45 -18.42 -5.48
C ALA A 174 -12.97 -18.22 -5.39
N ASN A 175 -13.46 -17.01 -5.68
CA ASN A 175 -14.89 -16.72 -5.76
C ASN A 175 -15.57 -17.55 -6.85
N ARG A 176 -14.99 -17.66 -8.04
CA ARG A 176 -15.54 -18.49 -9.13
C ARG A 176 -15.62 -19.95 -8.73
N SER A 177 -14.54 -20.51 -8.18
CA SER A 177 -14.49 -21.91 -7.71
C SER A 177 -15.50 -22.17 -6.59
N LYS A 178 -15.66 -21.23 -5.64
CA LYS A 178 -16.70 -21.29 -4.62
C LYS A 178 -18.09 -21.38 -5.24
N ARG A 179 -18.43 -20.49 -6.18
CA ARG A 179 -19.75 -20.49 -6.85
C ARG A 179 -20.01 -21.80 -7.59
N GLN A 180 -19.03 -22.30 -8.34
CA GLN A 180 -19.15 -23.57 -9.06
C GLN A 180 -19.43 -24.73 -8.09
N ARG A 181 -18.67 -24.86 -7.00
CA ARG A 181 -18.88 -25.90 -5.97
C ARG A 181 -20.24 -25.77 -5.28
N THR A 182 -20.66 -24.54 -5.01
CA THR A 182 -21.97 -24.21 -4.41
C THR A 182 -23.12 -24.73 -5.27
N TRP A 183 -23.09 -24.43 -6.58
CA TRP A 183 -24.10 -24.90 -7.54
C TRP A 183 -24.02 -26.40 -7.82
N ALA A 184 -22.81 -26.98 -7.83
CA ALA A 184 -22.64 -28.42 -7.94
C ALA A 184 -23.32 -29.17 -6.79
N GLY A 185 -23.16 -28.70 -5.54
CA GLY A 185 -23.81 -29.32 -4.37
C GLY A 185 -25.33 -29.30 -4.43
N TYR A 186 -25.92 -28.17 -4.86
CA TYR A 186 -27.36 -28.08 -5.12
C TYR A 186 -27.80 -29.06 -6.22
N GLY A 187 -27.11 -29.06 -7.36
CA GLY A 187 -27.43 -29.97 -8.47
C GLY A 187 -27.36 -31.45 -8.08
N THR A 188 -26.36 -31.84 -7.27
CA THR A 188 -26.28 -33.19 -6.71
C THR A 188 -27.49 -33.49 -5.82
N GLY A 189 -27.87 -32.57 -4.92
CA GLY A 189 -29.02 -32.75 -4.03
C GLY A 189 -30.35 -32.90 -4.79
N VAL A 190 -30.55 -32.12 -5.84
CA VAL A 190 -31.70 -32.27 -6.75
C VAL A 190 -31.71 -33.65 -7.40
N GLY A 191 -30.56 -34.13 -7.88
CA GLY A 191 -30.43 -35.46 -8.47
C GLY A 191 -30.85 -36.59 -7.51
N VAL A 192 -30.46 -36.50 -6.23
CA VAL A 192 -30.89 -37.46 -5.20
C VAL A 192 -32.41 -37.46 -5.04
N TRP A 193 -33.04 -36.29 -4.98
CA TRP A 193 -34.50 -36.16 -4.87
C TRP A 193 -35.24 -36.76 -6.06
N VAL A 194 -34.75 -36.55 -7.28
CA VAL A 194 -35.34 -37.15 -8.49
C VAL A 194 -35.35 -38.68 -8.39
N VAL A 195 -34.23 -39.29 -7.95
CA VAL A 195 -34.14 -40.74 -7.78
C VAL A 195 -35.12 -41.23 -6.69
N LEU A 196 -35.22 -40.54 -5.56
CA LEU A 196 -36.13 -40.91 -4.48
C LEU A 196 -37.60 -40.84 -4.88
N ILE A 197 -38.00 -39.78 -5.59
CA ILE A 197 -39.38 -39.63 -6.08
C ILE A 197 -39.68 -40.70 -7.11
N ALA A 198 -38.77 -40.98 -8.04
CA ALA A 198 -38.94 -42.03 -9.04
C ALA A 198 -39.10 -43.42 -8.39
N ALA A 199 -38.27 -43.74 -7.38
CA ALA A 199 -38.37 -44.99 -6.64
C ALA A 199 -39.71 -45.11 -5.88
N LEU A 200 -40.17 -44.02 -5.26
CA LEU A 200 -41.46 -43.99 -4.57
C LEU A 200 -42.62 -44.21 -5.54
N LEU A 201 -42.64 -43.51 -6.68
CA LEU A 201 -43.67 -43.70 -7.71
C LEU A 201 -43.66 -45.13 -8.26
N ALA A 202 -42.48 -45.70 -8.53
CA ALA A 202 -42.36 -47.08 -8.97
C ALA A 202 -42.89 -48.08 -7.93
N SER A 203 -42.68 -47.82 -6.63
CA SER A 203 -43.18 -48.68 -5.56
C SER A 203 -44.72 -48.66 -5.42
N THR A 204 -45.38 -47.59 -5.85
CA THR A 204 -46.85 -47.50 -5.82
C THR A 204 -47.54 -48.12 -7.04
N LEU A 205 -46.78 -48.42 -8.10
CA LEU A 205 -47.27 -49.00 -9.34
C LEU A 205 -47.15 -50.54 -9.38
N ASN A 206 -46.39 -51.13 -8.45
CA ASN A 206 -46.26 -52.57 -8.22
C ASN A 206 -47.17 -53.03 -7.09
#